data_AF-A0A9D6NFU1-F1
#
_entry.id   AF-A0A9D6NFU1-F1
#
_cell.length_a   1.000
_cell.length_b   1.000
_cell.length_c   1.000
_cell.angle_alpha   90.00
_cell.angle_beta   90.00
_cell.angle_gamma   90.00
#
_symmetry.space_group_name_H-M   'P 1'
#
loop_
_entity.id
_entity.type
_entity.pdbx_description
1 polymer ?
#
loop_
_entity_poly.entity_id
_entity_poly.type
_entity_poly.pdbx_seq_one_letter_code
_entity_poly.pdbx_strand_id
1 'polypeptide(L)'
;MEQKRLQASTCSRLIEIALPIREISAESVRDKSLRHGHISTLHLWWARRPLAASRAVVFASLVPDPDDPQCPSEFREAVLRLLKNNVPYVLHGYRRGRNVKNDSDPYKPYEGIPDTPRNRLLTFIAKWSPEWIAFEKGDNSRQPPPAEMLDDRSLVKWETSDPENEQGRAVLNIARQLIAIAHSHTPTPPHSHTP
;
A
#
# COMPACT_ATOMS: atom_id res chain seq x y z
N MET A 1 44.17 2.01 4.50
CA MET A 1 43.56 2.08 3.16
C MET A 1 42.36 1.17 3.17
N GLU A 2 41.20 1.81 3.08
CA GLU A 2 39.83 1.31 3.25
C GLU A 2 39.59 -0.11 2.72
N GLN A 3 39.29 -1.05 3.62
CA GLN A 3 38.65 -2.31 3.26
C GLN A 3 37.23 -2.01 2.78
N LYS A 4 37.05 -1.88 1.46
CA LYS A 4 35.74 -1.98 0.82
C LYS A 4 35.14 -3.34 1.17
N ARG A 5 34.26 -3.37 2.17
CA ARG A 5 33.32 -4.46 2.39
C ARG A 5 32.63 -4.73 1.06
N LEU A 6 32.86 -5.90 0.49
CA LEU A 6 32.01 -6.49 -0.54
C LEU A 6 30.62 -6.66 0.11
N GLN A 7 29.77 -5.64 0.03
CA GLN A 7 28.35 -5.81 0.31
C GLN A 7 27.82 -6.70 -0.82
N ALA A 8 27.35 -7.89 -0.49
CA ALA A 8 26.47 -8.62 -1.41
C ALA A 8 25.34 -7.65 -1.78
N SER A 9 25.23 -7.27 -3.06
CA SER A 9 24.25 -6.28 -3.52
C SER A 9 22.86 -6.90 -3.51
N THR A 10 22.26 -6.97 -2.33
CA THR A 10 20.88 -7.41 -2.17
C THR A 10 19.94 -6.30 -2.63
N CYS A 11 18.88 -6.65 -3.35
CA CYS A 11 17.82 -5.71 -3.70
C CYS A 11 17.33 -4.96 -2.46
N SER A 12 17.28 -3.63 -2.54
CA SER A 12 16.74 -2.81 -1.44
C SER A 12 15.27 -3.11 -1.21
N ARG A 13 14.83 -2.98 0.05
CA ARG A 13 13.41 -3.08 0.40
C ARG A 13 12.70 -1.78 0.05
N LEU A 14 11.41 -1.87 -0.30
CA LEU A 14 10.64 -0.68 -0.66
C LEU A 14 10.67 0.37 0.45
N ILE A 15 10.58 -0.05 1.72
CA ILE A 15 10.61 0.86 2.88
C ILE A 15 11.91 1.68 3.00
N GLU A 16 13.03 1.20 2.47
CA GLU A 16 14.31 1.90 2.50
C GLU A 16 14.37 3.03 1.47
N ILE A 17 13.56 2.92 0.41
CA ILE A 17 13.61 3.81 -0.76
C ILE A 17 12.44 4.79 -0.76
N ALA A 18 11.22 4.29 -0.56
CA ALA A 18 10.01 5.11 -0.72
C ALA A 18 8.83 4.61 0.11
N LEU A 19 8.05 5.56 0.63
CA LEU A 19 6.78 5.30 1.31
C LEU A 19 5.84 6.51 1.14
N PRO A 20 4.54 6.32 0.87
CA PRO A 20 3.57 7.42 0.73
C PRO A 20 3.17 7.98 2.12
N ILE A 21 4.10 8.70 2.76
CA ILE A 21 3.97 9.14 4.16
C ILE A 21 2.78 10.07 4.37
N ARG A 22 2.48 10.96 3.42
CA ARG A 22 1.38 11.95 3.55
C ARG A 22 0.03 11.23 3.62
N GLU A 23 -0.20 10.30 2.70
CA GLU A 23 -1.41 9.48 2.60
C GLU A 23 -1.56 8.58 3.83
N ILE A 24 -0.49 7.90 4.23
CA ILE A 24 -0.47 7.04 5.41
C ILE A 24 -0.79 7.83 6.68
N SER A 25 -0.25 9.05 6.79
CA SER A 25 -0.47 9.91 7.96
C SER A 25 -1.93 10.38 8.03
N ALA A 26 -2.54 10.75 6.91
CA ALA A 26 -3.95 11.13 6.87
C ALA A 26 -4.87 9.99 7.33
N GLU A 27 -4.66 8.77 6.82
CA GLU A 27 -5.45 7.61 7.24
C GLU A 27 -5.17 7.21 8.71
N SER A 28 -3.93 7.41 9.19
CA SER A 28 -3.58 7.19 10.60
C SER A 28 -4.28 8.17 11.55
N VAL A 29 -4.42 9.44 11.14
CA VAL A 29 -5.20 10.45 11.89
C VAL A 29 -6.67 10.05 11.92
N ARG A 30 -7.22 9.58 10.79
CA ARG A 30 -8.59 9.07 10.71
C ARG A 30 -8.80 7.90 11.69
N ASP A 31 -7.94 6.88 11.68
CA ASP A 31 -8.04 5.68 12.55
C ASP A 31 -8.11 6.06 14.04
N LYS A 32 -7.36 7.09 14.46
CA LYS A 32 -7.44 7.64 15.82
C LYS A 32 -8.84 8.14 16.19
N SER A 33 -9.55 8.74 15.23
CA SER A 33 -10.86 9.37 15.42
C SER A 33 -12.08 8.43 15.28
N LEU A 34 -11.88 7.22 14.73
CA LEU A 34 -12.99 6.28 14.44
C LEU A 34 -13.73 5.74 15.68
N ARG A 35 -13.11 5.76 16.87
CA ARG A 35 -13.61 5.01 18.06
C ARG A 35 -14.23 5.89 19.15
N HIS A 36 -14.94 6.96 18.79
CA HIS A 36 -15.58 7.84 19.78
C HIS A 36 -16.49 7.05 20.75
N GLY A 37 -16.32 7.27 22.05
CA GLY A 37 -17.17 6.68 23.10
C GLY A 37 -16.76 5.28 23.59
N HIS A 38 -15.69 4.69 23.08
CA HIS A 38 -15.17 3.41 23.57
C HIS A 38 -14.25 3.62 24.79
N ILE A 39 -14.22 2.70 25.77
CA ILE A 39 -13.34 2.82 26.97
C ILE A 39 -11.87 3.05 26.58
N SER A 40 -11.44 2.56 25.42
CA SER A 40 -10.11 2.77 24.84
C SER A 40 -9.82 4.20 24.35
N THR A 41 -10.77 5.15 24.43
CA THR A 41 -10.54 6.59 24.21
C THR A 41 -10.26 7.36 25.49
N LEU A 42 -10.47 6.77 26.68
CA LEU A 42 -10.24 7.44 27.96
C LEU A 42 -8.74 7.61 28.27
N HIS A 43 -7.91 6.66 27.84
CA HIS A 43 -6.47 6.72 28.03
C HIS A 43 -5.76 5.99 26.89
N LEU A 44 -4.80 6.66 26.24
CA LEU A 44 -3.86 6.01 25.32
C LEU A 44 -2.79 5.29 26.15
N TRP A 45 -3.03 4.03 26.53
CA TRP A 45 -1.97 3.18 27.07
C TRP A 45 -0.94 2.88 25.95
N TRP A 46 0.35 2.80 26.33
CA TRP A 46 1.54 2.98 25.47
C TRP A 46 1.34 2.88 23.95
N ALA A 47 1.42 4.05 23.28
CA ALA A 47 1.56 4.28 21.84
C ALA A 47 0.77 3.32 20.93
N ARG A 48 -0.53 3.61 20.74
CA ARG A 48 -1.34 2.92 19.71
C ARG A 48 -0.68 3.08 18.35
N ARG A 49 -0.26 1.96 17.75
CA ARG A 49 0.20 1.90 16.36
C ARG A 49 -1.03 1.94 15.44
N PRO A 50 -1.25 3.00 14.65
CA PRO A 50 -2.37 3.04 13.72
C PRO A 50 -2.25 1.91 12.70
N LEU A 51 -3.39 1.36 12.31
CA LEU A 51 -3.47 0.21 11.41
C LEU A 51 -2.84 0.54 10.05
N ALA A 52 -3.14 1.75 9.54
CA ALA A 52 -2.62 2.26 8.28
C ALA A 52 -1.08 2.25 8.25
N ALA A 53 -0.44 2.88 9.23
CA ALA A 53 1.02 2.90 9.32
C ALA A 53 1.62 1.51 9.50
N SER A 54 1.06 0.68 10.39
CA SER A 54 1.57 -0.67 10.64
C SER A 54 1.51 -1.54 9.39
N ARG A 55 0.38 -1.49 8.67
CA ARG A 55 0.18 -2.27 7.44
C ARG A 55 1.12 -1.81 6.32
N ALA A 56 1.26 -0.50 6.13
CA ALA A 56 2.17 0.05 5.14
C ALA A 56 3.63 -0.36 5.42
N VAL A 57 4.08 -0.20 6.66
CA VAL A 57 5.44 -0.53 7.09
C VAL A 57 5.73 -2.02 6.93
N VAL A 58 4.83 -2.89 7.41
CA VAL A 58 4.99 -4.35 7.27
C VAL A 58 5.05 -4.74 5.80
N PHE A 59 4.10 -4.28 4.98
CA PHE A 59 4.09 -4.60 3.55
C PHE A 59 5.37 -4.12 2.85
N ALA A 60 5.75 -2.86 3.04
CA ALA A 60 6.94 -2.27 2.42
C ALA A 60 8.27 -2.89 2.88
N SER A 61 8.28 -3.52 4.07
CA SER A 61 9.45 -4.24 4.58
C SER A 61 9.59 -5.64 3.97
N LEU A 62 8.48 -6.23 3.53
CA LEU A 62 8.44 -7.59 2.96
C LEU A 62 8.65 -7.61 1.45
N VAL A 63 8.47 -6.49 0.76
CA VAL A 63 8.63 -6.42 -0.70
C VAL A 63 9.93 -5.72 -1.11
N PRO A 64 10.62 -6.19 -2.15
CA PRO A 64 11.74 -5.46 -2.75
C PRO A 64 11.23 -4.22 -3.48
N ASP A 65 12.12 -3.26 -3.70
CA ASP A 65 11.86 -2.11 -4.56
C ASP A 65 11.90 -2.54 -6.05
N PRO A 66 10.80 -2.45 -6.82
CA PRO A 66 10.73 -3.02 -8.16
C PRO A 66 11.50 -2.23 -9.23
N ASP A 67 11.95 -1.01 -8.90
CA ASP A 67 12.80 -0.17 -9.76
C ASP A 67 14.30 -0.33 -9.43
N ASP A 68 14.66 -1.13 -8.41
CA ASP A 68 16.05 -1.47 -8.09
C ASP A 68 16.63 -2.39 -9.19
N PRO A 69 17.85 -2.12 -9.69
CA PRO A 69 18.51 -2.98 -10.67
C PRO A 69 18.70 -4.45 -10.24
N GLN A 70 18.76 -4.70 -8.93
CA GLN A 70 18.90 -6.04 -8.33
C GLN A 70 17.55 -6.70 -8.02
N CYS A 71 16.42 -6.05 -8.32
CA CYS A 71 15.09 -6.62 -8.10
C CYS A 71 14.88 -7.89 -8.95
N PRO A 72 14.36 -8.98 -8.37
CA PRO A 72 13.93 -10.14 -9.14
C PRO A 72 12.96 -9.73 -10.26
N SER A 73 13.23 -10.15 -11.49
CA SER A 73 12.41 -9.82 -12.65
C SER A 73 10.97 -10.30 -12.47
N GLU A 74 10.79 -11.48 -11.87
CA GLU A 74 9.48 -12.06 -11.56
C GLU A 74 8.64 -11.17 -10.65
N PHE A 75 9.25 -10.54 -9.64
CA PHE A 75 8.54 -9.62 -8.77
C PHE A 75 8.12 -8.35 -9.52
N ARG A 76 9.04 -7.76 -10.30
CA ARG A 76 8.74 -6.57 -11.12
C ARG A 76 7.60 -6.84 -12.11
N GLU A 77 7.62 -8.00 -12.77
CA GLU A 77 6.56 -8.44 -13.67
C GLU A 77 5.25 -8.70 -12.94
N ALA A 78 5.29 -9.27 -11.73
CA ALA A 78 4.10 -9.47 -10.91
C ALA A 78 3.45 -8.14 -10.49
N VAL A 79 4.24 -7.12 -10.15
CA VAL A 79 3.74 -5.77 -9.85
C VAL A 79 2.98 -5.22 -11.06
N LEU A 80 3.55 -5.27 -12.26
CA LEU A 80 2.87 -4.80 -13.47
C LEU A 80 1.65 -5.65 -13.82
N ARG A 81 1.74 -6.97 -13.66
CA ARG A 81 0.62 -7.87 -13.91
C ARG A 81 -0.56 -7.57 -13.00
N LEU A 82 -0.33 -7.44 -11.68
CA LEU A 82 -1.40 -7.31 -10.69
C LEU A 82 -1.91 -5.87 -10.54
N LEU A 83 -1.08 -4.87 -10.79
CA LEU A 83 -1.44 -3.45 -10.57
C LEU A 83 -1.69 -2.66 -11.87
N LYS A 84 -1.49 -3.27 -13.05
CA LYS A 84 -1.71 -2.62 -14.35
C LYS A 84 -2.51 -3.49 -15.32
N ASN A 85 -1.98 -4.67 -15.63
CA ASN A 85 -2.46 -5.44 -16.78
C ASN A 85 -3.67 -6.33 -16.46
N ASN A 86 -3.75 -6.84 -15.24
CA ASN A 86 -4.78 -7.78 -14.79
C ASN A 86 -5.28 -7.39 -13.40
N VAL A 87 -5.81 -6.17 -13.32
CA VAL A 87 -6.49 -5.70 -12.12
C VAL A 87 -7.84 -6.41 -12.01
N PRO A 88 -8.20 -6.97 -10.84
CA PRO A 88 -9.51 -7.57 -10.61
C PRO A 88 -10.66 -6.59 -10.90
N TYR A 89 -11.70 -7.05 -11.61
CA TYR A 89 -12.85 -6.22 -11.98
C TYR A 89 -13.53 -5.54 -10.80
N VAL A 90 -13.55 -6.18 -9.62
CA VAL A 90 -14.10 -5.59 -8.38
C VAL A 90 -13.41 -4.27 -7.98
N LEU A 91 -12.18 -4.05 -8.44
CA LEU A 91 -11.41 -2.82 -8.21
C LEU A 91 -11.57 -1.77 -9.32
N HIS A 92 -12.32 -2.07 -10.40
CA HIS A 92 -12.57 -1.13 -11.50
C HIS A 92 -13.56 -0.02 -11.15
N GLY A 93 -13.99 0.07 -9.91
CA GLY A 93 -14.73 1.21 -9.40
C GLY A 93 -14.83 1.17 -7.89
N TYR A 94 -15.38 2.22 -7.30
CA TYR A 94 -15.73 2.26 -5.87
C TYR A 94 -16.94 3.17 -5.67
N ARG A 95 -17.60 3.04 -4.51
CA ARG A 95 -18.83 3.79 -4.20
C ARG A 95 -18.54 4.92 -3.22
N ARG A 96 -19.08 6.09 -3.51
CA ARG A 96 -19.10 7.27 -2.65
C ARG A 96 -20.55 7.72 -2.46
N GLY A 97 -21.17 7.25 -1.38
CA GLY A 97 -22.60 7.43 -1.16
C GLY A 97 -23.43 6.83 -2.30
N ARG A 98 -24.17 7.67 -3.02
CA ARG A 98 -24.99 7.26 -4.18
C ARG A 98 -24.20 7.21 -5.50
N ASN A 99 -23.00 7.78 -5.54
CA ASN A 99 -22.19 7.86 -6.75
C ASN A 99 -21.29 6.63 -6.87
N VAL A 100 -21.25 6.06 -8.08
CA VAL A 100 -20.30 5.01 -8.44
C VAL A 100 -19.22 5.66 -9.30
N LYS A 101 -17.96 5.56 -8.87
CA LYS A 101 -16.82 6.01 -9.65
C LYS A 101 -16.18 4.80 -10.30
N ASN A 102 -16.17 4.78 -11.63
CA ASN A 102 -15.52 3.73 -12.40
C ASN A 102 -14.14 4.22 -12.84
N ASP A 103 -13.15 3.35 -12.68
CA ASP A 103 -11.76 3.59 -13.01
C ASP A 103 -11.09 2.24 -13.28
N SER A 104 -10.78 2.01 -14.56
CA SER A 104 -10.16 0.78 -15.04
C SER A 104 -8.69 0.63 -14.64
N ASP A 105 -8.02 1.71 -14.20
CA ASP A 105 -6.61 1.67 -13.76
C ASP A 105 -6.45 2.33 -12.37
N PRO A 106 -6.96 1.67 -11.29
CA PRO A 106 -6.93 2.17 -9.92
C PRO A 106 -5.56 2.65 -9.44
N TYR A 107 -4.51 1.95 -9.87
CA TYR A 107 -3.15 2.13 -9.36
C TYR A 107 -2.25 2.88 -10.32
N LYS A 108 -2.86 3.63 -11.26
CA LYS A 108 -2.12 4.62 -12.05
C LYS A 108 -1.56 5.71 -11.13
N PRO A 109 -0.25 6.07 -11.27
CA PRO A 109 0.34 7.19 -10.55
C PRO A 109 -0.33 8.53 -10.85
N TYR A 110 -0.08 9.52 -10.01
CA TYR A 110 -0.62 10.88 -10.17
C TYR A 110 -0.11 11.55 -11.45
N GLU A 111 -0.83 12.58 -11.90
CA GLU A 111 -0.41 13.39 -13.05
C GLU A 111 0.99 13.98 -12.83
N GLY A 112 1.85 13.88 -13.85
CA GLY A 112 3.24 14.35 -13.79
C GLY A 112 4.22 13.36 -13.13
N ILE A 113 3.74 12.25 -12.57
CA ILE A 113 4.60 11.18 -12.02
C ILE A 113 4.78 10.07 -13.07
N PRO A 114 6.01 9.58 -13.32
CA PRO A 114 6.24 8.52 -14.28
C PRO A 114 5.56 7.21 -13.85
N ASP A 115 5.03 6.47 -14.82
CA ASP A 115 4.35 5.20 -14.59
C ASP A 115 5.33 4.03 -14.41
N THR A 116 6.07 4.04 -13.30
CA THR A 116 7.01 2.97 -12.93
C THR A 116 6.37 1.92 -12.03
N PRO A 117 6.90 0.68 -12.01
CA PRO A 117 6.50 -0.35 -11.04
C PRO A 117 6.51 0.16 -9.59
N ARG A 118 7.54 0.92 -9.19
CA ARG A 118 7.61 1.52 -7.84
C ARG A 118 6.44 2.44 -7.59
N ASN A 119 6.16 3.36 -8.51
CA ASN A 119 5.09 4.34 -8.33
C ASN A 119 3.69 3.69 -8.29
N ARG A 120 3.46 2.64 -9.09
CA ARG A 120 2.24 1.83 -8.98
C ARG A 120 2.13 1.17 -7.61
N LEU A 121 3.22 0.60 -7.12
CA LEU A 121 3.26 -0.04 -5.80
C LEU A 121 3.02 0.97 -4.66
N LEU A 122 3.54 2.20 -4.77
CA LEU A 122 3.27 3.28 -3.82
C LEU A 122 1.79 3.67 -3.82
N THR A 123 1.18 3.85 -5.00
CA THR A 123 -0.27 4.13 -5.08
C THR A 123 -1.12 2.95 -4.62
N PHE A 124 -0.66 1.72 -4.77
CA PHE A 124 -1.32 0.55 -4.20
C PHE A 124 -1.31 0.58 -2.67
N ILE A 125 -0.19 0.99 -2.06
CA ILE A 125 -0.12 1.16 -0.60
C ILE A 125 -1.11 2.22 -0.15
N ALA A 126 -0.99 3.43 -0.69
CA ALA A 126 -1.87 4.54 -0.35
C ALA A 126 -1.95 5.53 -1.52
N LYS A 127 -3.18 5.83 -1.95
CA LYS A 127 -3.45 6.79 -3.02
C LYS A 127 -4.49 7.81 -2.54
N TRP A 128 -4.24 9.09 -2.81
CA TRP A 128 -5.24 10.14 -2.64
C TRP A 128 -6.44 9.88 -3.54
N SER A 129 -7.62 10.13 -2.99
CA SER A 129 -8.84 10.05 -3.77
C SER A 129 -8.90 11.19 -4.80
N PRO A 130 -9.64 11.01 -5.91
CA PRO A 130 -9.97 12.10 -6.82
C PRO A 130 -10.61 13.31 -6.12
N GLU A 131 -11.36 13.09 -5.04
CA GLU A 131 -11.96 14.15 -4.22
C GLU A 131 -10.89 15.01 -3.53
N TRP A 132 -9.86 14.37 -2.95
CA TRP A 132 -8.73 15.06 -2.34
C TRP A 132 -7.92 15.81 -3.38
N ILE A 133 -7.64 15.17 -4.52
CA ILE A 133 -6.87 15.79 -5.61
C ILE A 133 -7.61 17.04 -6.14
N ALA A 134 -8.93 16.98 -6.33
CA ALA A 134 -9.73 18.12 -6.75
C ALA A 134 -9.73 19.25 -5.70
N PHE A 135 -9.71 18.92 -4.41
CA PHE A 135 -9.55 19.91 -3.34
C PHE A 135 -8.16 20.56 -3.36
N GLU A 136 -7.08 19.79 -3.48
CA GLU A 136 -5.71 20.33 -3.57
C GLU A 136 -5.49 21.21 -4.81
N LYS A 137 -6.14 20.87 -5.94
CA LYS A 137 -6.13 21.69 -7.16
C LYS A 137 -6.94 23.00 -7.04
N GLY A 138 -7.79 23.11 -6.03
CA GLY A 138 -8.67 24.27 -5.83
C GLY A 138 -10.00 24.19 -6.60
N ASP A 139 -10.30 23.06 -7.25
CA ASP A 139 -11.57 22.84 -7.96
C ASP A 139 -12.75 22.73 -6.96
N ASN A 140 -12.48 22.19 -5.77
CA ASN A 140 -13.43 22.09 -4.67
C ASN A 140 -13.01 22.98 -3.51
N SER A 141 -13.94 23.79 -3.00
CA SER A 141 -13.70 24.67 -1.84
C SER A 141 -13.68 23.93 -0.51
N ARG A 142 -14.31 22.76 -0.42
CA ARG A 142 -14.45 21.98 0.81
C ARG A 142 -13.57 20.73 0.77
N GLN A 143 -12.79 20.55 1.83
CA GLN A 143 -12.00 19.34 2.05
C GLN A 143 -12.93 18.11 2.17
N PRO A 144 -12.62 16.98 1.51
CA PRO A 144 -13.38 15.76 1.70
C PRO A 144 -13.29 15.28 3.15
N PRO A 145 -14.33 14.58 3.66
CA PRO A 145 -14.26 14.02 5.00
C PRO A 145 -13.08 13.03 5.11
N PRO A 146 -12.51 12.81 6.31
CA PRO A 146 -11.34 11.94 6.48
C PRO A 146 -11.50 10.55 5.84
N ALA A 147 -12.71 10.00 5.82
CA ALA A 147 -13.01 8.71 5.21
C ALA A 147 -12.85 8.66 3.68
N GLU A 148 -12.93 9.81 3.02
CA GLU A 148 -12.92 9.93 1.58
C GLU A 148 -11.62 10.59 1.08
N MET A 149 -10.67 10.89 1.96
CA MET A 149 -9.38 11.49 1.57
C MET A 149 -8.55 10.52 0.72
N LEU A 150 -8.54 9.23 1.06
CA LEU A 150 -7.84 8.19 0.29
C LEU A 150 -8.80 7.41 -0.61
N ASP A 151 -8.25 6.83 -1.68
CA ASP A 151 -8.94 5.86 -2.52
C ASP A 151 -9.28 4.60 -1.71
N ASP A 152 -10.51 4.11 -1.82
CA ASP A 152 -11.00 2.93 -1.09
C ASP A 152 -10.25 1.64 -1.42
N ARG A 153 -9.56 1.63 -2.56
CA ARG A 153 -8.80 0.49 -3.06
C ARG A 153 -7.35 0.49 -2.56
N SER A 154 -7.00 1.43 -1.67
CA SER A 154 -5.68 1.51 -1.03
C SER A 154 -5.50 0.40 0.00
N LEU A 155 -4.28 -0.15 0.07
CA LEU A 155 -3.94 -1.17 1.06
C LEU A 155 -4.16 -0.66 2.49
N VAL A 156 -3.86 0.60 2.79
CA VAL A 156 -3.85 1.15 4.16
C VAL A 156 -5.22 1.50 4.73
N LYS A 157 -6.28 1.49 3.92
CA LYS A 157 -7.63 1.87 4.35
C LYS A 157 -8.15 0.95 5.45
N TRP A 158 -8.85 1.53 6.43
CA TRP A 158 -9.46 0.75 7.50
C TRP A 158 -10.45 -0.29 6.95
N GLU A 159 -11.25 0.09 5.96
CA GLU A 159 -12.27 -0.74 5.31
C GLU A 159 -11.68 -1.97 4.59
N THR A 160 -10.39 -1.93 4.22
CA THR A 160 -9.69 -3.08 3.64
C THR A 160 -9.57 -4.25 4.64
N SER A 161 -9.73 -4.00 5.95
CA SER A 161 -9.77 -5.05 6.99
C SER A 161 -11.13 -5.73 7.15
N ASP A 162 -12.19 -5.20 6.57
CA ASP A 162 -13.54 -5.76 6.71
C ASP A 162 -13.66 -7.06 5.88
N PRO A 163 -13.98 -8.21 6.49
CA PRO A 163 -14.13 -9.48 5.77
C PRO A 163 -15.28 -9.48 4.76
N GLU A 164 -16.31 -8.66 4.98
CA GLU A 164 -17.46 -8.56 4.07
C GLU A 164 -17.15 -7.65 2.87
N ASN A 165 -16.11 -6.82 2.96
CA ASN A 165 -15.68 -5.95 1.88
C ASN A 165 -14.94 -6.75 0.78
N GLU A 166 -15.62 -6.99 -0.33
CA GLU A 166 -15.07 -7.69 -1.50
C GLU A 166 -13.85 -6.99 -2.09
N GLN A 167 -13.85 -5.65 -2.14
CA GLN A 167 -12.71 -4.86 -2.61
C GLN A 167 -11.52 -5.02 -1.66
N GLY A 168 -11.77 -4.93 -0.35
CA GLY A 168 -10.76 -5.15 0.67
C GLY A 168 -10.09 -6.52 0.55
N ARG A 169 -10.89 -7.57 0.34
CA ARG A 169 -10.39 -8.93 0.09
C ARG A 169 -9.51 -9.01 -1.16
N ALA A 170 -9.92 -8.37 -2.27
CA ALA A 170 -9.12 -8.33 -3.49
C ALA A 170 -7.78 -7.61 -3.29
N VAL A 171 -7.78 -6.46 -2.61
CA VAL A 171 -6.55 -5.72 -2.25
C VAL A 171 -5.61 -6.56 -1.40
N LEU A 172 -6.13 -7.21 -0.35
CA LEU A 172 -5.32 -8.10 0.50
C LEU A 172 -4.79 -9.32 -0.25
N ASN A 173 -5.56 -9.86 -1.20
CA ASN A 173 -5.11 -10.97 -2.04
C ASN A 173 -3.96 -10.55 -2.98
N ILE A 174 -4.02 -9.35 -3.57
CA ILE A 174 -2.89 -8.79 -4.34
C ILE A 174 -1.66 -8.66 -3.44
N ALA A 175 -1.80 -8.07 -2.24
CA ALA A 175 -0.69 -7.91 -1.32
C ALA A 175 -0.04 -9.26 -0.94
N ARG A 176 -0.85 -10.28 -0.65
CA ARG A 176 -0.37 -11.65 -0.36
C ARG A 176 0.38 -12.27 -1.53
N GLN A 177 -0.15 -12.12 -2.75
CA GLN A 177 0.52 -12.63 -3.95
C GLN A 177 1.87 -11.96 -4.18
N LEU A 178 1.95 -10.63 -4.03
CA LEU A 178 3.20 -9.89 -4.16
C LEU A 178 4.23 -10.33 -3.12
N ILE A 179 3.82 -10.49 -1.85
CA ILE A 179 4.70 -11.00 -0.79
C ILE A 179 5.16 -12.44 -1.12
N ALA A 180 4.26 -13.32 -1.55
CA ALA A 180 4.61 -14.70 -1.88
C ALA A 180 5.65 -14.77 -3.01
N ILE A 181 5.46 -13.98 -4.08
CA ILE A 181 6.38 -13.90 -5.22
C ILE A 181 7.73 -13.26 -4.81
N ALA A 182 7.72 -12.29 -3.90
CA ALA A 182 8.94 -11.71 -3.37
C ALA A 182 9.83 -12.72 -2.61
N HIS A 183 9.23 -13.81 -2.11
CA HIS A 183 9.90 -14.80 -1.25
C HIS A 183 9.98 -16.22 -1.84
N SER A 184 9.46 -16.47 -3.05
CA SER A 184 9.50 -17.79 -3.68
C SER A 184 10.90 -18.29 -4.03
N HIS A 185 11.93 -17.43 -3.97
CA HIS A 185 13.31 -17.73 -4.35
C HIS A 185 14.29 -17.69 -3.18
N THR A 186 13.82 -17.48 -1.95
CA THR A 186 14.69 -17.62 -0.78
C THR A 186 15.08 -19.10 -0.65
N PRO A 187 16.36 -19.48 -0.81
CA PRO A 187 16.77 -20.86 -0.62
C PRO A 187 16.44 -21.25 0.82
N THR A 188 15.65 -22.31 0.98
CA THR A 188 15.42 -22.92 2.28
C THR A 188 16.79 -23.31 2.85
N PRO A 189 17.16 -22.87 4.07
CA PRO A 189 18.37 -23.37 4.69
C PRO A 189 18.24 -24.88 4.80
N PRO A 190 19.27 -25.67 4.44
CA PRO A 190 19.21 -27.11 4.51
C PRO A 190 18.86 -27.49 5.96
N HIS A 191 17.73 -28.18 6.14
CA HIS A 191 17.33 -28.72 7.42
C HIS A 191 18.47 -29.61 7.92
N SER A 192 19.18 -29.15 8.95
CA SER A 192 20.09 -30.00 9.69
C SER A 192 19.25 -31.04 10.42
N HIS A 193 19.06 -32.20 9.78
CA HIS A 193 18.64 -33.40 10.48
C HIS A 193 19.74 -33.72 11.50
N THR A 194 19.54 -33.29 12.75
CA THR A 194 20.26 -33.87 13.87
C THR A 194 19.52 -35.15 14.30
N PRO A 195 20.26 -36.25 14.52
CA PRO A 195 19.71 -37.57 14.82
C PRO A 195 19.01 -37.66 16.18
#